data_AF-A0A3N2MRA4-F1
#
_entry.id   AF-A0A3N2MRA4-F1
#
_cell.length_a   1.000
_cell.length_b   1.000
_cell.length_c   1.000
_cell.angle_alpha   90.00
_cell.angle_beta   90.00
_cell.angle_gamma   90.00
#
_symmetry.space_group_name_H-M   'P 1'
#
loop_
_entity.id
_entity.type
_entity.pdbx_description
1 polymer ?
#
loop_
_entity_poly.entity_id
_entity_poly.type
_entity_poly.pdbx_seq_one_letter_code
_entity_poly.pdbx_strand_id
1 'polypeptide(L)'
;MRTLLYMAILLVITGCSCSSPRLRELDEAQRMITEDPRAALDCLNVIDVSEFGDSATMARWALLYSEAMVANNLSAPTDTIINIAVDYYERHNERAEFQQACRLKSLITAGDKKDVLASALYLQKEKEFMLYNERVKRERLMTWGLLTIVLAAGVIVWQRQRLKIKTIQNDALMAEASGLKCMIDVRNRDVDKLESTLHRLLDGRFALIDSLCQTYYESQGTKSERKTIADKVKSEIEAVSSDSFGDMERAVNDCCNNLLVGLKEICPDIKADDYKLAVFLASRLSTRTISLLLGESVDVVYKRKSRLKMRLKAIADNPYPQILEIF
;
A
#
# COMPACT_ATOMS: atom_id res chain seq x y z
N MET A 1 17.45 -4.83 1.52
CA MET A 1 17.87 -5.00 2.92
C MET A 1 19.24 -5.69 3.01
N ARG A 2 19.41 -6.92 2.52
CA ARG A 2 20.70 -7.65 2.59
C ARG A 2 21.85 -6.97 1.84
N THR A 3 21.59 -6.41 0.66
CA THR A 3 22.59 -5.73 -0.17
C THR A 3 23.19 -4.47 0.48
N LEU A 4 22.39 -3.69 1.22
CA LEU A 4 22.88 -2.51 1.95
C LEU A 4 23.74 -2.89 3.16
N LEU A 5 23.40 -3.99 3.84
CA LEU A 5 24.22 -4.54 4.92
C LEU A 5 25.58 -5.02 4.41
N TYR A 6 25.63 -5.69 3.25
CA TYR A 6 26.90 -6.11 2.67
C TYR A 6 27.78 -4.93 2.23
N MET A 7 27.20 -3.85 1.71
CA MET A 7 27.94 -2.63 1.36
C MET A 7 28.50 -1.93 2.60
N ALA A 8 27.75 -1.87 3.70
CA ALA A 8 28.22 -1.31 4.96
C ALA A 8 29.36 -2.15 5.57
N ILE A 9 29.26 -3.48 5.52
CA ILE A 9 30.29 -4.39 6.03
C ILE A 9 31.57 -4.28 5.18
N LEU A 10 31.45 -4.18 3.85
CA LEU A 10 32.60 -4.02 2.95
C LEU A 10 33.36 -2.71 3.23
N LEU A 11 32.65 -1.63 3.54
CA LEU A 11 33.23 -0.32 3.88
C LEU A 11 34.05 -0.36 5.18
N VAL A 12 33.58 -1.10 6.19
CA VAL A 12 34.26 -1.25 7.49
C VAL A 12 35.54 -2.06 7.33
N ILE A 13 35.54 -3.07 6.46
CA ILE A 13 36.71 -3.93 6.22
C ILE A 13 37.82 -3.18 5.47
N THR A 14 37.47 -2.26 4.55
CA THR A 14 38.45 -1.41 3.87
C THR A 14 39.10 -0.34 4.78
N GLY A 15 38.57 -0.12 5.99
CA GLY A 15 39.11 0.84 6.95
C GLY A 15 40.17 0.30 7.91
N CYS A 16 40.43 -1.01 7.93
CA CYS A 16 41.52 -1.58 8.72
C CYS A 16 42.85 -1.48 7.96
N SER A 17 43.47 -0.31 8.00
CA SER A 17 44.85 -0.12 7.55
C SER A 17 45.78 -0.97 8.41
N CYS A 18 46.46 -1.92 7.76
CA CYS A 18 47.50 -2.76 8.36
C CYS A 18 48.64 -1.88 8.92
N SER A 19 49.20 -2.31 10.05
CA SER A 19 50.27 -1.66 10.81
C SER A 19 51.47 -1.27 9.94
N SER A 20 51.87 0.00 10.02
CA SER A 20 52.82 0.63 9.10
C SER A 20 54.30 0.37 9.50
N PRO A 21 55.24 0.38 8.53
CA PRO A 21 56.69 0.21 8.76
C PRO A 21 57.33 1.20 9.76
N ARG A 22 56.66 2.32 10.05
CA ARG A 22 57.19 3.46 10.85
C ARG A 22 57.30 3.18 12.35
N LEU A 23 56.62 2.15 12.85
CA LEU A 23 56.74 1.72 14.26
C LEU A 23 58.19 1.29 14.59
N ARG A 24 58.92 0.72 13.62
CA ARG A 24 60.32 0.31 13.80
C ARG A 24 61.28 1.48 13.98
N GLU A 25 61.06 2.58 13.26
CA GLU A 25 61.89 3.79 13.34
C GLU A 25 61.73 4.47 14.71
N LEU A 26 60.51 4.46 15.27
CA LEU A 26 60.25 4.97 16.63
C LEU A 26 60.91 4.09 17.71
N ASP A 27 60.88 2.77 17.54
CA ASP A 27 61.54 1.84 18.47
C ASP A 27 63.06 2.03 18.46
N GLU A 28 63.65 2.30 17.29
CA GLU A 28 65.07 2.59 17.12
C GLU A 28 65.45 3.92 17.77
N ALA A 29 64.68 4.98 17.49
CA ALA A 29 64.87 6.28 18.13
C ALA A 29 64.80 6.18 19.66
N GLN A 30 63.82 5.45 20.21
CA GLN A 30 63.66 5.27 21.65
C GLN A 30 64.89 4.63 22.31
N ARG A 31 65.55 3.66 21.65
CA ARG A 31 66.79 3.05 22.16
C ARG A 31 67.94 4.06 22.15
N MET A 32 68.05 4.84 21.07
CA MET A 32 69.11 5.84 20.93
C MET A 32 69.01 6.99 21.94
N ILE A 33 67.83 7.33 22.47
CA ILE A 33 67.67 8.44 23.43
C ILE A 33 68.60 8.31 24.65
N THR A 34 68.87 7.08 25.12
CA THR A 34 69.73 6.86 26.29
C THR A 34 71.22 6.83 25.93
N GLU A 35 71.56 6.35 24.73
CA GLU A 35 72.94 6.14 24.29
C GLU A 35 73.52 7.38 23.59
N ASP A 36 72.77 7.96 22.64
CA ASP A 36 73.08 9.19 21.93
C ASP A 36 71.81 10.03 21.67
N PRO A 37 71.51 11.00 22.57
CA PRO A 37 70.35 11.87 22.43
C PRO A 37 70.32 12.67 21.13
N ARG A 38 71.47 13.02 20.54
CA ARG A 38 71.51 13.85 19.32
C ARG A 38 71.09 13.03 18.11
N ALA A 39 71.66 11.84 17.97
CA ALA A 39 71.27 10.91 16.91
C ALA A 39 69.79 10.51 17.01
N ALA A 40 69.27 10.34 18.23
CA ALA A 40 67.85 10.10 18.45
C ALA A 40 66.96 11.25 17.95
N LEU A 41 67.34 12.50 18.24
CA LEU A 41 66.59 13.67 17.79
C LEU A 41 66.65 13.83 16.25
N ASP A 42 67.81 13.59 15.64
CA ASP A 42 67.96 13.63 14.17
C ASP A 42 67.13 12.54 13.49
N CYS A 43 67.11 11.32 14.04
CA CYS A 43 66.24 10.24 13.57
C CYS A 43 64.76 10.65 13.61
N LEU A 44 64.30 11.24 14.72
CA LEU A 44 62.92 11.69 14.87
C LEU A 44 62.57 12.89 13.95
N ASN A 45 63.55 13.73 13.61
CA ASN A 45 63.39 14.85 12.67
C ASN A 45 63.22 14.38 11.21
N VAL A 46 63.79 13.24 10.84
CA VAL A 46 63.66 12.67 9.48
C VAL A 46 62.26 12.13 9.22
N ILE A 47 61.55 11.66 10.26
CA ILE A 47 60.22 11.05 10.13
C ILE A 47 59.19 12.09 9.70
N ASP A 48 58.49 11.85 8.58
CA ASP A 48 57.34 12.65 8.16
C ASP A 48 56.10 12.27 9.00
N VAL A 49 55.72 13.18 9.90
CA VAL A 49 54.58 12.99 10.81
C VAL A 49 53.24 13.26 10.13
N SER A 50 53.23 13.92 8.97
CA SER A 50 52.01 14.27 8.25
C SER A 50 51.28 13.04 7.70
N GLU A 51 52.02 11.94 7.50
CA GLU A 51 51.58 10.69 6.89
C GLU A 51 51.28 9.57 7.90
N PHE A 52 51.31 9.86 9.20
CA PHE A 52 50.90 8.88 10.19
C PHE A 52 49.43 8.47 10.02
N GLY A 53 49.15 7.18 10.22
CA GLY A 53 47.81 6.61 10.02
C GLY A 53 46.93 6.63 11.28
N ASP A 54 47.52 6.82 12.45
CA ASP A 54 46.83 6.74 13.73
C ASP A 54 47.34 7.77 14.74
N SER A 55 46.44 8.14 15.66
CA SER A 55 46.77 9.10 16.71
C SER A 55 47.70 8.53 17.78
N ALA A 56 47.79 7.19 17.93
CA ALA A 56 48.65 6.57 18.92
C ALA A 56 50.13 6.68 18.53
N THR A 57 50.46 6.36 17.27
CA THR A 57 51.82 6.58 16.72
C THR A 57 52.21 8.04 16.79
N MET A 58 51.30 8.98 16.48
CA MET A 58 51.58 10.42 16.59
C MET A 58 51.88 10.84 18.04
N ALA A 59 51.10 10.35 19.01
CA ALA A 59 51.32 10.64 20.43
C ALA A 59 52.62 10.03 20.96
N ARG A 60 52.96 8.81 20.51
CA ARG A 60 54.22 8.15 20.83
C ARG A 60 55.42 8.91 20.26
N TRP A 61 55.38 9.30 18.99
CA TRP A 61 56.40 10.14 18.38
C TRP A 61 56.55 11.48 19.14
N ALA A 62 55.44 12.13 19.48
CA ALA A 62 55.46 13.41 20.20
C ALA A 62 56.08 13.29 21.60
N LEU A 63 55.85 12.17 22.30
CA LEU A 63 56.47 11.88 23.59
C LEU A 63 58.00 11.69 23.44
N LEU A 64 58.43 10.83 22.51
CA LEU A 64 59.84 10.55 22.25
C LEU A 64 60.60 11.78 21.75
N TYR A 65 59.97 12.59 20.90
CA TYR A 65 60.54 13.84 20.40
C TYR A 65 60.78 14.83 21.55
N SER A 66 59.80 14.97 22.44
CA SER A 66 59.91 15.81 23.64
C SER A 66 60.98 15.29 24.61
N GLU A 67 61.07 13.97 24.77
CA GLU A 67 62.10 13.33 25.60
C GLU A 67 63.52 13.56 25.04
N ALA A 68 63.71 13.39 23.74
CA ALA A 68 64.97 13.66 23.06
C ALA A 68 65.38 15.15 23.17
N MET A 69 64.42 16.08 23.09
CA MET A 69 64.69 17.50 23.30
C MET A 69 65.19 17.80 24.71
N VAL A 70 64.55 17.23 25.74
CA VAL A 70 64.99 17.39 27.15
C VAL A 70 66.38 16.78 27.34
N ALA A 71 66.64 15.58 26.80
CA ALA A 71 67.94 14.92 26.91
C ALA A 71 69.08 15.73 26.25
N ASN A 72 68.78 16.49 25.20
CA ASN A 72 69.72 17.41 24.55
C ASN A 72 69.80 18.81 25.21
N ASN A 73 69.07 19.03 26.31
CA ASN A 73 68.91 20.33 26.96
C ASN A 73 68.41 21.42 26.01
N LEU A 74 67.42 21.11 25.16
CA LEU A 74 66.80 22.05 24.23
C LEU A 74 65.44 22.50 24.75
N SER A 75 65.13 23.79 24.59
CA SER A 75 63.80 24.34 24.86
C SER A 75 62.93 24.34 23.59
N ALA A 76 61.63 24.08 23.73
CA ALA A 76 60.67 24.18 22.64
C ALA A 76 60.11 25.61 22.52
N PRO A 77 59.87 26.11 21.30
CA PRO A 77 59.29 27.43 21.09
C PRO A 77 57.80 27.49 21.48
N THR A 78 57.08 26.37 21.41
CA THR A 78 55.65 26.23 21.70
C THR A 78 55.39 24.87 22.36
N ASP A 79 54.29 24.73 23.10
CA ASP A 79 53.92 23.47 23.75
C ASP A 79 53.12 22.52 22.82
N THR A 80 53.04 22.82 21.53
CA THR A 80 52.13 22.13 20.58
C THR A 80 52.40 20.63 20.48
N ILE A 81 53.66 20.23 20.27
CA ILE A 81 54.02 18.81 20.08
C ILE A 81 53.79 18.02 21.36
N ILE A 82 54.30 18.49 22.50
CA ILE A 82 54.13 17.75 23.77
C ILE A 82 52.66 17.63 24.19
N ASN A 83 51.82 18.63 23.89
CA ASN A 83 50.39 18.55 24.16
C ASN A 83 49.71 17.42 23.37
N ILE A 84 50.23 17.01 22.20
CA ILE A 84 49.68 15.87 21.46
C ILE A 84 49.78 14.59 22.31
N ALA A 85 50.93 14.37 22.95
CA ALA A 85 51.13 13.23 23.84
C ALA A 85 50.27 13.35 25.10
N VAL A 86 50.27 14.52 25.76
CA VAL A 86 49.46 14.78 26.96
C VAL A 86 47.98 14.50 26.69
N ASP A 87 47.39 15.14 25.68
CA ASP A 87 45.97 15.01 25.35
C ASP A 87 45.60 13.58 24.94
N TYR A 88 46.51 12.85 24.29
CA TYR A 88 46.28 11.47 23.89
C TYR A 88 46.27 10.53 25.10
N TYR A 89 47.33 10.54 25.91
CA TYR A 89 47.46 9.63 27.05
C TYR A 89 46.45 9.95 28.17
N GLU A 90 46.04 11.22 28.31
CA GLU A 90 44.94 11.61 29.20
C GLU A 90 43.62 10.93 28.77
N ARG A 91 43.27 11.04 27.47
CA ARG A 91 42.03 10.46 26.93
C ARG A 91 42.01 8.94 26.97
N HIS A 92 43.16 8.29 26.84
CA HIS A 92 43.30 6.83 26.87
C HIS A 92 43.54 6.28 28.29
N ASN A 93 43.62 7.16 29.30
CA ASN A 93 43.82 6.82 30.72
C ASN A 93 45.12 6.05 30.99
N GLU A 94 46.16 6.30 30.19
CA GLU A 94 47.51 5.74 30.34
C GLU A 94 48.33 6.62 31.30
N ARG A 95 48.21 6.31 32.60
CA ARG A 95 48.67 7.21 33.67
C ARG A 95 50.18 7.42 33.72
N ALA A 96 50.98 6.40 33.39
CA ALA A 96 52.43 6.50 33.49
C ALA A 96 52.99 7.42 32.39
N GLU A 97 52.56 7.18 31.16
CA GLU A 97 52.91 7.94 29.96
C GLU A 97 52.37 9.37 30.04
N PHE A 98 51.15 9.56 30.57
CA PHE A 98 50.60 10.89 30.84
C PHE A 98 51.44 11.67 31.87
N GLN A 99 51.84 11.04 32.99
CA GLN A 99 52.69 11.67 33.99
C GLN A 99 54.07 12.02 33.41
N GLN A 100 54.64 11.12 32.60
CA GLN A 100 55.89 11.36 31.87
C GLN A 100 55.75 12.57 30.93
N ALA A 101 54.68 12.63 30.13
CA ALA A 101 54.43 13.74 29.21
C ALA A 101 54.29 15.07 29.95
N CYS A 102 53.53 15.11 31.07
CA CYS A 102 53.39 16.31 31.90
C CYS A 102 54.73 16.77 32.50
N ARG A 103 55.55 15.83 32.96
CA ARG A 103 56.90 16.13 33.45
C ARG A 103 57.77 16.70 32.34
N LEU A 104 57.81 16.05 31.17
CA LEU A 104 58.57 16.53 30.01
C LEU A 104 58.12 17.93 29.59
N LYS A 105 56.81 18.19 29.54
CA LYS A 105 56.26 19.53 29.27
C LYS A 105 56.87 20.58 30.20
N SER A 106 56.83 20.35 31.51
CA SER A 106 57.40 21.29 32.48
C SER A 106 58.91 21.53 32.29
N LEU A 107 59.68 20.51 31.90
CA LEU A 107 61.13 20.61 31.69
C LEU A 107 61.49 21.37 30.41
N ILE A 108 60.74 21.14 29.33
CA ILE A 108 60.96 21.81 28.04
C ILE A 108 60.62 23.30 28.13
N THR A 109 59.53 23.64 28.82
CA THR A 109 59.12 25.04 29.03
C THR A 109 60.08 25.78 29.97
N ALA A 110 60.68 25.10 30.95
CA ALA A 110 61.64 25.69 31.89
C ALA A 110 63.08 25.80 31.34
N GLY A 111 63.39 25.17 30.20
CA GLY A 111 64.72 25.18 29.61
C GLY A 111 65.14 26.56 29.10
N ASP A 112 66.37 26.98 29.41
CA ASP A 112 66.89 28.31 29.04
C ASP A 112 67.60 28.32 27.68
N LYS A 113 68.07 27.15 27.22
CA LYS A 113 68.85 27.02 25.98
C LYS A 113 67.95 27.04 24.74
N LYS A 114 67.87 28.21 24.10
CA LYS A 114 67.16 28.43 22.83
C LYS A 114 68.13 28.30 21.66
N ASP A 115 68.07 27.15 20.99
CA ASP A 115 68.78 26.94 19.73
C ASP A 115 67.87 27.34 18.55
N VAL A 116 68.38 28.20 17.67
CA VAL A 116 67.65 28.71 16.50
C VAL A 116 67.35 27.58 15.51
N LEU A 117 68.29 26.65 15.30
CA LEU A 117 68.11 25.54 14.37
C LEU A 117 67.05 24.55 14.89
N ALA A 118 67.14 24.18 16.17
CA ALA A 118 66.16 23.30 16.82
C ALA A 118 64.75 23.93 16.82
N SER A 119 64.66 25.25 17.04
CA SER A 119 63.37 25.96 16.99
C SER A 119 62.75 25.96 15.59
N ALA A 120 63.57 26.09 14.55
CA ALA A 120 63.11 26.04 13.16
C ALA A 120 62.61 24.64 12.77
N LEU A 121 63.35 23.58 13.14
CA LEU A 121 62.95 22.19 12.92
C LEU A 121 61.67 21.84 13.69
N TYR A 122 61.55 22.31 14.93
CA TYR A 122 60.33 22.16 15.73
C TYR A 122 59.11 22.77 15.01
N LEU A 123 59.23 24.02 14.53
CA LEU A 123 58.14 24.70 13.84
C LEU A 123 57.78 24.02 12.51
N GLN A 124 58.76 23.41 11.82
CA GLN A 124 58.50 22.57 10.66
C GLN A 124 57.63 21.37 11.03
N LYS A 125 57.95 20.65 12.12
CA LYS A 125 57.15 19.52 12.59
C LYS A 125 55.76 19.92 13.06
N GLU A 126 55.60 21.10 13.64
CA GLU A 126 54.27 21.62 13.97
C GLU A 126 53.41 21.81 12.71
N LYS A 127 53.98 22.29 11.60
CA LYS A 127 53.27 22.41 10.32
C LYS A 127 52.90 21.05 9.73
N GLU A 128 53.80 20.07 9.78
CA GLU A 128 53.51 18.68 9.36
C GLU A 128 52.36 18.08 10.18
N PHE A 129 52.32 18.33 11.50
CA PHE A 129 51.21 17.93 12.35
C PHE A 129 49.89 18.62 11.98
N MET A 130 49.91 19.91 11.62
CA MET A 130 48.70 20.61 11.16
C MET A 130 48.14 19.99 9.88
N LEU A 131 49.01 19.59 8.95
CA LEU A 131 48.61 18.86 7.74
C LEU A 131 48.00 17.49 8.07
N TYR A 132 48.57 16.74 9.02
CA TYR A 132 47.98 15.51 9.54
C TYR A 132 46.58 15.76 10.10
N ASN A 133 46.41 16.79 10.94
CA ASN A 133 45.13 17.11 11.56
C ASN A 133 44.06 17.50 10.52
N GLU A 134 44.44 18.24 9.47
CA GLU A 134 43.54 18.54 8.35
C GLU A 134 43.12 17.29 7.57
N ARG A 135 44.05 16.37 7.30
CA ARG A 135 43.78 15.11 6.60
C ARG A 135 42.78 14.27 7.38
N VAL A 136 43.02 14.05 8.68
CA VAL A 136 42.12 13.29 9.57
C VAL A 136 40.74 13.95 9.69
N LYS A 137 40.67 15.29 9.77
CA LYS A 137 39.39 16.01 9.77
C LYS A 137 38.62 15.79 8.46
N ARG A 138 39.28 15.91 7.30
CA ARG A 138 38.67 15.68 5.99
C ARG A 138 38.18 14.24 5.83
N GLU A 139 38.99 13.26 6.22
CA GLU A 139 38.61 11.86 6.20
C GLU A 139 37.39 11.59 7.08
N ARG A 140 37.37 12.11 8.32
CA ARG A 140 36.19 12.02 9.20
C ARG A 140 34.96 12.66 8.56
N LEU A 141 35.07 13.85 8.00
CA LEU A 141 33.96 14.51 7.30
C LEU A 141 33.45 13.69 6.11
N MET A 142 34.35 13.09 5.32
CA MET A 142 33.98 12.20 4.21
C MET A 142 33.24 10.95 4.71
N THR A 143 33.71 10.32 5.80
CA THR A 143 33.03 9.14 6.38
C THR A 143 31.63 9.48 6.90
N TRP A 144 31.47 10.60 7.61
CA TRP A 144 30.16 11.07 8.06
C TRP A 144 29.23 11.39 6.88
N GLY A 145 29.74 12.05 5.83
CA GLY A 145 28.98 12.33 4.61
C GLY A 145 28.54 11.08 3.85
N LEU A 146 29.40 10.06 3.76
CA LEU A 146 29.05 8.79 3.13
C LEU A 146 27.96 8.06 3.93
N LEU A 147 28.06 8.06 5.26
CA LEU A 147 27.09 7.43 6.15
C LEU A 147 25.70 8.09 6.02
N THR A 148 25.62 9.42 5.94
CA THR A 148 24.34 10.13 5.76
C THR A 148 23.70 9.85 4.41
N ILE A 149 24.47 9.73 3.33
CA ILE A 149 23.98 9.35 1.99
C ILE A 149 23.38 7.93 2.01
N VAL A 150 24.07 6.98 2.65
CA VAL A 150 23.57 5.59 2.77
C VAL A 150 22.27 5.54 3.56
N LEU A 151 22.16 6.28 4.65
CA LEU A 151 20.92 6.38 5.43
C LEU A 151 19.77 6.98 4.59
N ALA A 152 20.03 8.06 3.86
CA ALA A 152 19.03 8.69 2.99
C ALA A 152 18.53 7.73 1.90
N ALA A 153 19.44 6.99 1.24
CA ALA A 153 19.07 5.98 0.26
C ALA A 153 18.22 4.85 0.88
N GLY A 154 18.56 4.42 2.10
CA GLY A 154 17.78 3.44 2.86
C GLY A 154 16.34 3.91 3.12
N VAL A 155 16.17 5.16 3.56
CA VAL A 155 14.85 5.77 3.81
C VAL A 155 14.03 5.86 2.53
N ILE A 156 14.64 6.27 1.41
CA ILE A 156 13.96 6.35 0.10
C ILE A 156 13.47 4.96 -0.34
N VAL A 157 14.31 3.93 -0.21
CA VAL A 157 13.92 2.55 -0.54
C VAL A 157 12.79 2.07 0.36
N TRP A 158 12.90 2.32 1.67
CA TRP A 158 11.86 1.95 2.64
C TRP A 158 10.52 2.64 2.35
N GLN A 159 10.53 3.94 2.04
CA GLN A 159 9.34 4.70 1.69
C GLN A 159 8.71 4.18 0.40
N ARG A 160 9.51 3.89 -0.63
CA ARG A 160 9.02 3.30 -1.88
C ARG A 160 8.40 1.92 -1.66
N GLN A 161 9.01 1.08 -0.83
CA GLN A 161 8.43 -0.21 -0.46
C GLN A 161 7.11 -0.06 0.30
N ARG A 162 7.05 0.87 1.25
CA ARG A 162 5.83 1.17 2.00
C ARG A 162 4.70 1.66 1.08
N LEU A 163 5.02 2.51 0.09
CA LEU A 163 4.04 2.96 -0.89
C LEU A 163 3.53 1.79 -1.75
N LYS A 164 4.40 0.91 -2.24
CA LYS A 164 3.98 -0.28 -3.00
C LYS A 164 3.04 -1.21 -2.21
N ILE A 165 3.30 -1.40 -0.92
CA ILE A 165 2.43 -2.23 -0.07
C ILE A 165 1.06 -1.56 0.09
N LYS A 166 1.04 -0.23 0.29
CA LYS A 166 -0.21 0.53 0.39
C LYS A 166 -1.02 0.52 -0.92
N THR A 167 -0.35 0.60 -2.08
CA THR A 167 -1.06 0.55 -3.37
C THR A 167 -1.72 -0.81 -3.57
N ILE A 168 -1.05 -1.92 -3.24
CA ILE A 168 -1.64 -3.27 -3.36
C ILE A 168 -2.89 -3.42 -2.47
N GLN A 169 -2.86 -2.88 -1.24
CA GLN A 169 -4.01 -2.89 -0.35
C GLN A 169 -5.18 -2.06 -0.88
N ASN A 170 -4.90 -0.87 -1.44
CA ASN A 170 -5.92 -0.04 -2.06
C ASN A 170 -6.52 -0.68 -3.31
N ASP A 171 -5.71 -1.33 -4.14
CA ASP A 171 -6.19 -2.02 -5.34
C ASP A 171 -7.15 -3.16 -4.96
N ALA A 172 -6.88 -3.88 -3.87
CA ALA A 172 -7.79 -4.90 -3.34
C ALA A 172 -9.13 -4.30 -2.82
N LEU A 173 -9.08 -3.21 -2.05
CA LEU A 173 -10.28 -2.52 -1.59
C LEU A 173 -11.10 -1.93 -2.76
N MET A 174 -10.43 -1.42 -3.80
CA MET A 174 -11.09 -0.93 -5.01
C MET A 174 -11.73 -2.06 -5.81
N ALA A 175 -11.13 -3.25 -5.84
CA ALA A 175 -11.73 -4.43 -6.44
C ALA A 175 -13.02 -4.83 -5.70
N GLU A 176 -13.01 -4.84 -4.37
CA GLU A 176 -14.22 -5.10 -3.57
C GLU A 176 -15.31 -4.04 -3.78
N ALA A 177 -14.94 -2.75 -3.74
CA ALA A 177 -15.87 -1.65 -3.95
C ALA A 177 -16.49 -1.65 -5.35
N SER A 178 -15.70 -1.96 -6.39
CA SER A 178 -16.20 -2.08 -7.76
C SER A 178 -17.13 -3.28 -7.93
N GLY A 179 -16.86 -4.40 -7.25
CA GLY A 179 -17.76 -5.56 -7.18
C GLY A 179 -19.12 -5.18 -6.59
N LEU A 180 -19.13 -4.48 -5.44
CA LEU A 180 -20.37 -3.99 -4.84
C LEU A 180 -21.12 -3.03 -5.76
N LYS A 181 -20.40 -2.10 -6.41
CA LYS A 181 -21.02 -1.15 -7.35
C LYS A 181 -21.71 -1.86 -8.51
N CYS A 182 -21.08 -2.89 -9.08
CA CYS A 182 -21.69 -3.69 -10.14
C CYS A 182 -22.98 -4.37 -9.68
N MET A 183 -23.01 -4.93 -8.47
CA MET A 183 -24.24 -5.53 -7.92
C MET A 183 -25.36 -4.49 -7.73
N ILE A 184 -25.02 -3.29 -7.26
CA ILE A 184 -25.99 -2.19 -7.10
C ILE A 184 -26.54 -1.76 -8.46
N ASP A 185 -25.69 -1.62 -9.47
CA ASP A 185 -26.13 -1.24 -10.83
C ASP A 185 -27.05 -2.30 -11.45
N VAL A 186 -26.78 -3.59 -11.25
CA VAL A 186 -27.68 -4.67 -11.70
C VAL A 186 -29.04 -4.56 -11.00
N ARG A 187 -29.04 -4.36 -9.67
CA ARG A 187 -30.27 -4.26 -8.89
C ARG A 187 -31.10 -3.02 -9.23
N ASN A 188 -30.45 -1.89 -9.51
CA ASN A 188 -31.13 -0.68 -9.96
C ASN A 188 -31.80 -0.90 -11.32
N ARG A 189 -31.13 -1.57 -12.27
CA ARG A 189 -31.75 -1.92 -13.57
C ARG A 189 -32.99 -2.79 -13.43
N ASP A 190 -33.01 -3.72 -12.48
CA ASP A 190 -34.20 -4.55 -12.23
C ASP A 190 -35.35 -3.74 -11.63
N VAL A 191 -35.04 -2.77 -10.77
CA VAL A 191 -36.02 -1.82 -10.23
C VAL A 191 -36.57 -0.91 -11.34
N ASP A 192 -35.72 -0.36 -12.21
CA ASP A 192 -36.14 0.48 -13.34
C ASP A 192 -37.07 -0.28 -14.29
N LYS A 193 -36.75 -1.56 -14.58
CA LYS A 193 -37.62 -2.44 -15.36
C LYS A 193 -38.98 -2.61 -14.68
N LEU A 194 -39.00 -2.92 -13.38
CA LEU A 194 -40.24 -3.09 -12.63
C LEU A 194 -41.07 -1.79 -12.63
N GLU A 195 -40.44 -0.64 -12.39
CA GLU A 195 -41.09 0.66 -12.42
C GLU A 195 -41.73 0.96 -13.78
N SER A 196 -41.01 0.71 -14.87
CA SER A 196 -41.54 0.90 -16.23
C SER A 196 -42.73 -0.01 -16.53
N THR A 197 -42.70 -1.27 -16.07
CA THR A 197 -43.83 -2.19 -16.24
C THR A 197 -45.05 -1.76 -15.43
N LEU A 198 -44.83 -1.26 -14.20
CA LEU A 198 -45.90 -0.76 -13.34
C LEU A 198 -46.56 0.48 -13.95
N HIS A 199 -45.77 1.45 -14.43
CA HIS A 199 -46.31 2.63 -15.10
C HIS A 199 -47.15 2.25 -16.32
N ARG A 200 -46.65 1.36 -17.19
CA ARG A 200 -47.39 0.90 -18.37
C ARG A 200 -48.73 0.24 -18.00
N LEU A 201 -48.77 -0.56 -16.94
CA LEU A 201 -50.00 -1.22 -16.48
C LEU A 201 -50.99 -0.22 -15.86
N LEU A 202 -50.50 0.76 -15.10
CA LEU A 202 -51.33 1.81 -14.51
C LEU A 202 -51.92 2.72 -15.59
N ASP A 203 -51.13 3.13 -16.57
CA ASP A 203 -51.61 3.96 -17.69
C ASP A 203 -52.73 3.26 -18.46
N GLY A 204 -52.59 1.96 -18.75
CA GLY A 204 -53.65 1.18 -19.38
C GLY A 204 -54.93 1.10 -18.53
N ARG A 205 -54.82 0.98 -17.21
CA ARG A 205 -55.98 0.96 -16.31
C ARG A 205 -56.64 2.34 -16.18
N PHE A 206 -55.85 3.41 -16.09
CA PHE A 206 -56.39 4.76 -16.00
C PHE A 206 -57.07 5.18 -17.31
N ALA A 207 -56.52 4.82 -18.47
CA ALA A 207 -57.17 5.05 -19.76
C ALA A 207 -58.53 4.34 -19.87
N LEU A 208 -58.65 3.10 -19.36
CA LEU A 208 -59.93 2.38 -19.33
C LEU A 208 -60.93 3.03 -18.37
N ILE A 209 -60.49 3.43 -17.17
CA ILE A 209 -61.34 4.16 -16.23
C ILE A 209 -61.81 5.47 -16.86
N ASP A 210 -60.93 6.22 -17.51
CA ASP A 210 -61.25 7.47 -18.19
C ASP A 210 -62.27 7.26 -19.32
N SER A 211 -62.10 6.22 -20.15
CA SER A 211 -63.07 5.83 -21.19
C SER A 211 -64.45 5.46 -20.62
N LEU A 212 -64.49 4.73 -19.50
CA LEU A 212 -65.73 4.37 -18.82
C LEU A 212 -66.41 5.60 -18.20
N CYS A 213 -65.63 6.51 -17.59
CA CYS A 213 -66.12 7.77 -17.04
C CYS A 213 -66.66 8.68 -18.15
N GLN A 214 -65.96 8.82 -19.27
CA GLN A 214 -66.38 9.55 -20.45
C GLN A 214 -67.70 8.99 -20.99
N THR A 215 -67.78 7.66 -21.17
CA THR A 215 -68.99 6.97 -21.64
C THR A 215 -70.15 7.17 -20.65
N TYR A 216 -69.90 7.15 -19.34
CA TYR A 216 -70.91 7.41 -18.31
C TYR A 216 -71.39 8.87 -18.31
N TYR A 217 -70.47 9.83 -18.49
CA TYR A 217 -70.77 11.26 -18.42
C TYR A 217 -71.49 11.76 -19.67
N GLU A 218 -71.15 11.22 -20.84
CA GLU A 218 -71.80 11.55 -22.12
C GLU A 218 -73.26 11.05 -22.22
N SER A 219 -73.67 10.07 -21.40
CA SER A 219 -74.99 9.41 -21.53
C SER A 219 -75.73 9.23 -20.19
N GLN A 220 -76.19 10.31 -19.56
CA GLN A 220 -76.99 10.24 -18.33
C GLN A 220 -78.47 9.84 -18.56
N GLY A 221 -78.93 8.69 -18.04
CA GLY A 221 -80.22 8.57 -17.34
C GLY A 221 -81.27 7.47 -17.67
N THR A 222 -81.07 6.48 -18.55
CA THR A 222 -82.10 5.52 -19.02
C THR A 222 -81.74 4.02 -19.00
N LYS A 223 -82.76 3.14 -19.03
CA LYS A 223 -82.61 1.66 -19.00
C LYS A 223 -81.89 1.06 -20.22
N SER A 224 -81.91 1.73 -21.36
CA SER A 224 -81.17 1.32 -22.56
C SER A 224 -79.65 1.47 -22.40
N GLU A 225 -79.20 2.31 -21.47
CA GLU A 225 -77.79 2.64 -21.23
C GLU A 225 -77.07 1.66 -20.33
N ARG A 226 -77.76 1.04 -19.36
CA ARG A 226 -77.17 -0.09 -18.61
C ARG A 226 -76.82 -1.23 -19.54
N LYS A 227 -77.57 -1.39 -20.63
CA LYS A 227 -77.27 -2.35 -21.69
C LYS A 227 -76.06 -1.89 -22.50
N THR A 228 -75.96 -0.63 -22.89
CA THR A 228 -74.76 -0.09 -23.59
C THR A 228 -73.49 -0.16 -22.75
N ILE A 229 -73.54 0.19 -21.46
CA ILE A 229 -72.42 0.06 -20.53
C ILE A 229 -72.08 -1.43 -20.33
N ALA A 230 -73.08 -2.31 -20.15
CA ALA A 230 -72.84 -3.75 -20.01
C ALA A 230 -72.28 -4.38 -21.30
N ASP A 231 -72.76 -3.96 -22.47
CA ASP A 231 -72.31 -4.42 -23.78
C ASP A 231 -70.88 -3.91 -24.07
N LYS A 232 -70.55 -2.68 -23.66
CA LYS A 232 -69.18 -2.14 -23.78
C LYS A 232 -68.21 -2.77 -22.78
N VAL A 233 -68.65 -3.01 -21.54
CA VAL A 233 -67.89 -3.82 -20.58
C VAL A 233 -67.67 -5.24 -21.13
N LYS A 234 -68.68 -5.82 -21.78
CA LYS A 234 -68.57 -7.14 -22.41
C LYS A 234 -67.60 -7.13 -23.61
N SER A 235 -67.66 -6.12 -24.47
CA SER A 235 -66.75 -5.99 -25.61
C SER A 235 -65.30 -5.74 -25.18
N GLU A 236 -65.08 -4.96 -24.11
CA GLU A 236 -63.73 -4.77 -23.52
C GLU A 236 -63.22 -6.06 -22.86
N ILE A 237 -64.08 -6.82 -22.18
CA ILE A 237 -63.72 -8.15 -21.65
C ILE A 237 -63.35 -9.12 -22.79
N GLU A 238 -64.04 -9.05 -23.93
CA GLU A 238 -63.74 -9.84 -25.13
C GLU A 238 -62.49 -9.34 -25.89
N ALA A 239 -62.20 -8.04 -25.88
CA ALA A 239 -60.99 -7.46 -26.45
C ALA A 239 -59.75 -7.81 -25.59
N VAL A 240 -59.88 -7.77 -24.25
CA VAL A 240 -58.84 -8.20 -23.32
C VAL A 240 -58.52 -9.70 -23.47
N SER A 241 -59.50 -10.54 -23.84
CA SER A 241 -59.27 -11.98 -24.02
C SER A 241 -58.48 -12.34 -25.29
N SER A 242 -58.53 -11.49 -26.32
CA SER A 242 -57.94 -11.74 -27.64
C SER A 242 -56.65 -10.96 -27.90
N ASP A 243 -56.64 -9.64 -27.66
CA ASP A 243 -55.50 -8.78 -28.00
C ASP A 243 -54.48 -8.62 -26.85
N SER A 244 -54.91 -8.76 -25.58
CA SER A 244 -54.06 -8.51 -24.40
C SER A 244 -53.28 -9.75 -23.91
N PHE A 245 -53.51 -10.93 -24.49
CA PHE A 245 -52.88 -12.18 -24.05
C PHE A 245 -51.34 -12.11 -24.03
N GLY A 246 -50.75 -11.54 -25.09
CA GLY A 246 -49.29 -11.39 -25.21
C GLY A 246 -48.72 -10.33 -24.26
N ASP A 247 -49.51 -9.34 -23.83
CA ASP A 247 -49.11 -8.38 -22.80
C ASP A 247 -49.15 -9.00 -21.41
N MET A 248 -50.14 -9.84 -21.12
CA MET A 248 -50.24 -10.59 -19.86
C MET A 248 -49.11 -11.61 -19.72
N GLU A 249 -48.79 -12.35 -20.78
CA GLU A 249 -47.65 -13.28 -20.79
C GLU A 249 -46.33 -12.54 -20.53
N ARG A 250 -46.10 -11.40 -21.19
CA ARG A 250 -44.92 -10.56 -20.95
C ARG A 250 -44.88 -10.02 -19.51
N ALA A 251 -45.96 -9.43 -19.02
CA ALA A 251 -46.02 -8.88 -17.67
C ALA A 251 -45.80 -9.94 -16.58
N VAL A 252 -46.34 -11.15 -16.75
CA VAL A 252 -46.11 -12.25 -15.81
C VAL A 252 -44.64 -12.70 -15.85
N ASN A 253 -44.02 -12.80 -17.03
CA ASN A 253 -42.61 -13.16 -17.11
C ASN A 253 -41.69 -12.09 -16.52
N ASP A 254 -41.97 -10.81 -16.79
CA ASP A 254 -41.21 -9.69 -16.26
C ASP A 254 -41.33 -9.59 -14.73
N CYS A 255 -42.51 -9.84 -14.17
CA CYS A 255 -42.79 -9.70 -12.73
C CYS A 255 -42.56 -10.98 -11.91
N CYS A 256 -42.61 -12.16 -12.53
CA CYS A 256 -42.53 -13.45 -11.85
C CYS A 256 -41.32 -14.27 -12.32
N ASN A 257 -40.20 -13.61 -12.62
CA ASN A 257 -38.92 -14.26 -12.93
C ASN A 257 -39.02 -15.32 -14.04
N ASN A 258 -39.64 -14.95 -15.16
CA ASN A 258 -39.84 -15.82 -16.33
C ASN A 258 -40.62 -17.12 -16.05
N LEU A 259 -41.59 -17.08 -15.11
CA LEU A 259 -42.43 -18.21 -14.71
C LEU A 259 -43.02 -19.00 -15.89
N LEU A 260 -43.52 -18.32 -16.92
CA LEU A 260 -44.18 -18.96 -18.07
C LEU A 260 -43.18 -19.52 -19.08
N VAL A 261 -41.96 -18.96 -19.15
CA VAL A 261 -40.85 -19.55 -19.90
C VAL A 261 -40.45 -20.87 -19.24
N GLY A 262 -40.28 -20.89 -17.91
CA GLY A 262 -40.03 -22.12 -17.17
C GLY A 262 -41.14 -23.17 -17.32
N LEU A 263 -42.41 -22.74 -17.42
CA LEU A 263 -43.53 -23.62 -17.71
C LEU A 263 -43.42 -24.31 -19.09
N LYS A 264 -43.00 -23.57 -20.12
CA LYS A 264 -42.76 -24.12 -21.47
C LYS A 264 -41.58 -25.08 -21.51
N GLU A 265 -40.54 -24.83 -20.71
CA GLU A 265 -39.38 -25.73 -20.59
C GLU A 265 -39.74 -27.06 -19.90
N ILE A 266 -40.56 -27.00 -18.85
CA ILE A 266 -41.01 -28.20 -18.11
C ILE A 266 -42.04 -29.01 -18.91
N CYS A 267 -42.91 -28.34 -19.68
CA CYS A 267 -43.99 -28.97 -20.42
C CYS A 267 -44.06 -28.43 -21.86
N PRO A 268 -43.13 -28.84 -22.75
CA PRO A 268 -43.05 -28.34 -24.12
C PRO A 268 -44.28 -28.69 -24.97
N ASP A 269 -44.92 -29.84 -24.69
CA ASP A 269 -46.15 -30.30 -25.35
C ASP A 269 -47.44 -29.79 -24.69
N ILE A 270 -47.39 -28.66 -23.99
CA ILE A 270 -48.58 -28.07 -23.38
C ILE A 270 -49.58 -27.65 -24.48
N LYS A 271 -50.84 -28.05 -24.31
CA LYS A 271 -51.91 -27.65 -25.23
C LYS A 271 -52.10 -26.14 -25.17
N ALA A 272 -52.32 -25.50 -26.31
CA ALA A 272 -52.49 -24.04 -26.41
C ALA A 272 -53.56 -23.52 -25.42
N ASP A 273 -54.67 -24.23 -25.26
CA ASP A 273 -55.73 -23.83 -24.34
C ASP A 273 -55.34 -23.99 -22.86
N ASP A 274 -54.52 -24.99 -22.54
CA ASP A 274 -54.01 -25.20 -21.17
C ASP A 274 -52.90 -24.20 -20.83
N TYR A 275 -52.12 -23.80 -21.82
CA TYR A 275 -51.16 -22.69 -21.71
C TYR A 275 -51.88 -21.37 -21.46
N LYS A 276 -52.95 -21.07 -22.22
CA LYS A 276 -53.78 -19.88 -22.00
C LYS A 276 -54.34 -19.83 -20.58
N LEU A 277 -54.85 -20.96 -20.09
CA LEU A 277 -55.31 -21.10 -18.71
C LEU A 277 -54.18 -20.81 -17.70
N ALA A 278 -52.96 -21.30 -17.94
CA ALA A 278 -51.82 -21.05 -17.06
C ALA A 278 -51.42 -19.58 -17.00
N VAL A 279 -51.41 -18.87 -18.14
CA VAL A 279 -51.14 -17.42 -18.19
C VAL A 279 -52.18 -16.66 -17.36
N PHE A 280 -53.46 -16.97 -17.51
CA PHE A 280 -54.52 -16.30 -16.74
C PHE A 280 -54.45 -16.59 -15.23
N LEU A 281 -54.07 -17.81 -14.84
CA LEU A 281 -53.84 -18.15 -13.43
C LEU A 281 -52.62 -17.42 -12.86
N ALA A 282 -51.53 -17.34 -13.62
CA ALA A 282 -50.33 -16.62 -13.22
C ALA A 282 -50.57 -15.10 -13.09
N SER A 283 -51.48 -14.55 -13.89
CA SER A 283 -51.97 -13.17 -13.74
C SER A 283 -52.94 -12.96 -12.55
N ARG A 284 -53.14 -13.98 -11.70
CA ARG A 284 -54.03 -13.96 -10.51
C ARG A 284 -55.50 -13.61 -10.83
N LEU A 285 -55.97 -13.96 -12.02
CA LEU A 285 -57.37 -13.78 -12.36
C LEU A 285 -58.26 -14.78 -11.60
N SER A 286 -59.46 -14.33 -11.22
CA SER A 286 -60.43 -15.19 -10.53
C SER A 286 -60.96 -16.28 -11.46
N THR A 287 -61.38 -17.43 -10.92
CA THR A 287 -61.94 -18.54 -11.72
C THR A 287 -63.19 -18.13 -12.50
N ARG A 288 -63.96 -17.17 -12.00
CA ARG A 288 -65.11 -16.58 -12.70
C ARG A 288 -64.66 -15.71 -13.88
N THR A 289 -63.62 -14.89 -13.69
CA THR A 289 -63.04 -14.07 -14.77
C THR A 289 -62.47 -14.96 -15.87
N ILE A 290 -61.74 -16.01 -15.51
CA ILE A 290 -61.19 -16.97 -16.46
C ILE A 290 -62.30 -17.70 -17.24
N SER A 291 -63.38 -18.09 -16.56
CA SER A 291 -64.57 -18.68 -17.19
C SER A 291 -65.19 -17.75 -18.23
N LEU A 292 -65.29 -16.45 -17.94
CA LEU A 292 -65.77 -15.45 -18.89
C LEU A 292 -64.82 -15.28 -20.09
N LEU A 293 -63.51 -15.20 -19.84
CA LEU A 293 -62.50 -15.00 -20.89
C LEU A 293 -62.36 -16.22 -21.82
N LEU A 294 -62.57 -17.43 -21.31
CA LEU A 294 -62.52 -18.68 -22.09
C LEU A 294 -63.86 -19.06 -22.72
N GLY A 295 -64.96 -18.41 -22.36
CA GLY A 295 -66.31 -18.78 -22.79
C GLY A 295 -66.78 -20.15 -22.26
N GLU A 296 -66.14 -20.67 -21.20
CA GLU A 296 -66.42 -21.97 -20.60
C GLU A 296 -67.17 -21.80 -19.27
N SER A 297 -67.88 -22.84 -18.81
CA SER A 297 -68.48 -22.80 -17.47
C SER A 297 -67.40 -22.86 -16.37
N VAL A 298 -67.69 -22.24 -15.22
CA VAL A 298 -66.80 -22.21 -14.06
C VAL A 298 -66.36 -23.62 -13.64
N ASP A 299 -67.24 -24.61 -13.75
CA ASP A 299 -66.95 -26.01 -13.42
C ASP A 299 -65.90 -26.64 -14.35
N VAL A 300 -65.94 -26.30 -15.65
CA VAL A 300 -64.95 -26.77 -16.62
C VAL A 300 -63.59 -26.18 -16.29
N VAL A 301 -63.52 -24.88 -15.96
CA VAL A 301 -62.28 -24.20 -15.57
C VAL A 301 -61.66 -24.85 -14.32
N TYR A 302 -62.46 -25.17 -13.29
CA TYR A 302 -61.97 -25.88 -12.10
C TYR A 302 -61.39 -27.25 -12.44
N LYS A 303 -62.07 -28.03 -13.29
CA LYS A 303 -61.58 -29.36 -13.72
C LYS A 303 -60.30 -29.24 -14.54
N ARG A 304 -60.18 -28.24 -15.41
CA ARG A 304 -58.97 -27.99 -16.21
C ARG A 304 -57.80 -27.56 -15.33
N LYS A 305 -58.02 -26.63 -14.40
CA LYS A 305 -57.06 -26.17 -13.39
C LYS A 305 -56.50 -27.33 -12.57
N SER A 306 -57.36 -28.19 -12.04
CA SER A 306 -56.96 -29.37 -11.26
C SER A 306 -56.12 -30.34 -12.08
N ARG A 307 -56.54 -30.66 -13.31
CA ARG A 307 -55.78 -31.52 -14.23
C ARG A 307 -54.39 -30.98 -14.54
N LEU A 308 -54.30 -29.68 -14.81
CA LEU A 308 -53.03 -29.02 -15.11
C LEU A 308 -52.09 -29.04 -13.88
N LYS A 309 -52.62 -28.76 -12.68
CA LYS A 309 -51.87 -28.88 -11.41
C LYS A 309 -51.33 -30.30 -11.19
N MET A 310 -52.15 -31.32 -11.42
CA MET A 310 -51.72 -32.72 -11.28
C MET A 310 -50.64 -33.11 -12.28
N ARG A 311 -50.76 -32.68 -13.54
CA ARG A 311 -49.73 -32.91 -14.57
C ARG A 311 -48.40 -32.28 -14.19
N LEU A 312 -48.41 -31.06 -13.67
CA LEU A 312 -47.20 -30.35 -13.25
C LEU A 312 -46.56 -30.97 -11.99
N LYS A 313 -47.36 -31.50 -11.06
CA LYS A 313 -46.86 -32.24 -9.89
C LYS A 313 -46.26 -33.61 -10.24
N ALA A 314 -46.73 -34.25 -11.31
CA ALA A 314 -46.24 -35.57 -11.72
C ALA A 314 -44.85 -35.52 -12.38
N ILE A 315 -44.37 -34.33 -12.75
CA ILE A 315 -43.03 -34.12 -13.30
C ILE A 315 -42.06 -34.02 -12.12
N ALA A 316 -41.28 -35.07 -11.93
CA ALA A 316 -40.52 -35.34 -10.70
C ALA A 316 -39.36 -34.36 -10.43
N ASP A 317 -38.85 -33.67 -11.45
CA ASP A 317 -37.82 -32.63 -11.35
C ASP A 317 -38.42 -31.28 -11.76
N ASN A 318 -39.07 -30.58 -10.83
CA ASN A 318 -39.58 -29.23 -11.08
C ASN A 318 -38.55 -28.17 -10.63
N PRO A 319 -37.79 -27.55 -11.56
CA PRO A 319 -36.87 -26.46 -11.23
C PRO A 319 -37.56 -25.15 -10.80
N TYR A 320 -38.88 -25.03 -10.99
CA TYR A 320 -39.66 -23.82 -10.71
C TYR A 320 -40.85 -24.12 -9.76
N PRO A 321 -40.61 -24.27 -8.44
CA PRO A 321 -41.68 -24.58 -7.47
C PRO A 321 -42.78 -23.51 -7.42
N GLN A 322 -42.45 -22.26 -7.77
CA GLN A 322 -43.36 -21.11 -7.84
C GLN A 322 -44.51 -21.33 -8.85
N ILE A 323 -44.33 -22.21 -9.84
CA ILE A 323 -45.39 -22.57 -10.81
C ILE A 323 -46.57 -23.23 -10.11
N LEU A 324 -46.36 -23.94 -8.99
CA LEU A 324 -47.47 -24.58 -8.27
C LEU A 324 -48.26 -23.59 -7.40
N GLU A 325 -47.70 -22.42 -7.10
CA GLU A 325 -48.34 -21.38 -6.26
C GLU A 325 -49.45 -20.62 -7.01
N ILE A 326 -49.47 -20.68 -8.35
CA ILE A 326 -50.53 -20.07 -9.16
C ILE A 326 -51.83 -20.91 -9.20
N PHE A 327 -51.81 -22.16 -8.68
CA PHE A 327 -52.94 -23.11 -8.70
C PHE A 327 -53.62 -23.28 -7.35
#